data_AF-V8NPU2-F1
#
_entry.id   AF-V8NPU2-F1
#
_cell.length_a   1.000
_cell.length_b   1.000
_cell.length_c   1.000
_cell.angle_alpha   90.00
_cell.angle_beta   90.00
_cell.angle_gamma   90.00
#
_symmetry.space_group_name_H-M   'P 1'
#
loop_
_entity.id
_entity.type
_entity.pdbx_description
1 polymer ?
#
loop_
_entity_poly.entity_id
_entity_poly.type
_entity_poly.pdbx_seq_one_letter_code
_entity_poly.pdbx_strand_id
1 'polypeptide(L)'
;MDGSRRGRQASPPSGVRVVPPSPLPESGLPVYECPICHLSCTDYPVLQEHVELHLDECSILEGRNLSDLELAQHLQNEEDRHRRTETGRQEKDDFQKLQRQYGLDGSGGYKQQSLKAMAKEVDFGRMQPSDYHRRKADMLESLALGVDDGKTKTSGITETLCQYYQNECKDIKHVWLSTGVDHFHCSLGDKGWGCGYRNFQILFSSLLRNNSYKDCLKGLYFVTQFSLQIKATYFKLDLHRVLYFKYYPLSCLDISSVPCIPKIQTQIEDAWKEGFDPQGASHFNSKLQGTKAWIGACEIYSLLTFLRLKCQIIDFHQPTGSSGTHPCLFEWVLNYYSSGKDSNGKVMSTSKPPIYLQHQGHSRTIVGIEERKNKSLCLLIFDPGCPSEEMQKLLKGIDGNNLKLFRRLPGGLKHKQYQIVSVEGVLTEEEKVARRQASQFFTAQKIP
;
A
#
# COMPACT_ATOMS: atom_id res chain seq x y z
N MET A 1 47.34 -9.96 30.48
CA MET A 1 47.53 -9.93 31.94
C MET A 1 46.18 -10.34 32.53
N ASP A 2 46.04 -11.54 33.09
CA ASP A 2 46.69 -12.05 34.33
C ASP A 2 45.99 -11.45 35.58
N GLY A 3 45.51 -12.24 36.56
CA GLY A 3 45.65 -13.69 36.74
C GLY A 3 44.66 -14.34 37.72
N SER A 4 44.92 -15.61 38.07
CA SER A 4 44.02 -16.50 38.81
C SER A 4 44.25 -16.53 40.34
N ARG A 5 43.17 -16.74 41.14
CA ARG A 5 43.07 -17.55 42.40
C ARG A 5 41.59 -17.53 42.86
N ARG A 6 40.90 -18.57 43.38
CA ARG A 6 41.14 -19.84 44.13
C ARG A 6 41.32 -19.73 45.67
N GLY A 7 40.37 -20.34 46.39
CA GLY A 7 40.46 -20.84 47.78
C GLY A 7 39.68 -20.02 48.83
N ARG A 8 39.34 -20.52 50.02
CA ARG A 8 39.01 -21.88 50.55
C ARG A 8 38.77 -21.75 52.08
N GLN A 9 37.94 -22.62 52.69
CA GLN A 9 37.91 -22.88 54.17
C GLN A 9 37.44 -21.70 55.07
N ALA A 10 36.99 -21.86 56.33
CA ALA A 10 36.47 -23.01 57.10
C ALA A 10 35.63 -22.53 58.33
N SER A 11 34.95 -23.45 59.03
CA SER A 11 34.17 -23.28 60.28
C SER A 11 35.04 -23.41 61.55
N PRO A 12 34.51 -23.47 62.80
CA PRO A 12 33.48 -22.66 63.49
C PRO A 12 33.98 -22.14 64.88
N PRO A 13 33.13 -21.45 65.66
CA PRO A 13 32.97 -21.79 67.10
C PRO A 13 31.52 -21.60 67.63
N SER A 14 31.19 -21.65 68.94
CA SER A 14 31.35 -22.71 69.98
C SER A 14 30.92 -22.19 71.37
N GLY A 15 30.02 -22.89 72.08
CA GLY A 15 29.45 -22.52 73.41
C GLY A 15 27.91 -22.55 73.38
N VAL A 16 27.17 -22.94 74.43
CA VAL A 16 27.42 -22.98 75.90
C VAL A 16 27.06 -24.38 76.51
N ARG A 17 27.36 -24.64 77.79
CA ARG A 17 27.17 -25.92 78.55
C ARG A 17 26.27 -25.75 79.80
N VAL A 18 26.03 -26.87 80.54
CA VAL A 18 25.57 -27.03 81.96
C VAL A 18 24.05 -27.22 82.14
N VAL A 19 23.46 -28.19 82.88
CA VAL A 19 23.88 -29.50 83.52
C VAL A 19 22.61 -30.36 83.82
N PRO A 20 22.68 -31.71 83.98
CA PRO A 20 21.52 -32.58 84.28
C PRO A 20 21.28 -32.82 85.79
N PRO A 21 20.24 -33.61 86.16
CA PRO A 21 20.54 -34.93 86.75
C PRO A 21 19.66 -36.12 86.28
N SER A 22 20.10 -37.33 86.64
CA SER A 22 19.55 -38.68 86.34
C SER A 22 18.46 -39.12 87.37
N PRO A 23 17.85 -40.35 87.36
CA PRO A 23 18.21 -41.60 86.66
C PRO A 23 17.07 -42.46 86.04
N LEU A 24 17.48 -43.63 85.54
CA LEU A 24 16.73 -44.83 85.08
C LEU A 24 15.81 -45.44 86.19
N PRO A 25 14.98 -46.49 85.94
CA PRO A 25 14.81 -47.36 84.75
C PRO A 25 13.33 -47.33 84.23
N GLU A 26 12.66 -48.28 83.56
CA GLU A 26 12.81 -49.73 83.21
C GLU A 26 12.44 -50.04 81.74
N SER A 27 12.04 -51.27 81.41
CA SER A 27 11.81 -51.81 80.05
C SER A 27 10.37 -51.72 79.55
N GLY A 28 10.19 -51.30 78.30
CA GLY A 28 8.98 -51.50 77.50
C GLY A 28 9.34 -51.80 76.05
N LEU A 29 8.43 -52.45 75.30
CA LEU A 29 8.52 -52.49 73.84
C LEU A 29 8.42 -51.06 73.29
N PRO A 30 9.04 -50.73 72.14
CA PRO A 30 8.90 -49.42 71.53
C PRO A 30 7.44 -49.23 71.07
N VAL A 31 6.66 -48.52 71.88
CA VAL A 31 5.30 -48.10 71.53
C VAL A 31 5.41 -46.93 70.56
N TYR A 32 4.81 -47.08 69.38
CA TYR A 32 4.85 -46.08 68.33
C TYR A 32 3.53 -45.29 68.33
N GLU A 33 3.54 -44.05 68.81
CA GLU A 33 2.31 -43.23 68.86
C GLU A 33 2.01 -42.51 67.54
N CYS A 34 0.73 -42.49 67.17
CA CYS A 34 0.24 -41.73 66.03
C CYS A 34 0.33 -40.22 66.28
N PRO A 35 1.03 -39.44 65.43
CA PRO A 35 1.17 -37.99 65.62
C PRO A 35 -0.12 -37.20 65.33
N ILE A 36 -1.18 -37.86 64.84
CA ILE A 36 -2.46 -37.25 64.46
C ILE A 36 -3.53 -37.45 65.56
N CYS A 37 -3.61 -38.65 66.14
CA CYS A 37 -4.64 -39.01 67.12
C CYS A 37 -4.11 -39.58 68.44
N HIS A 38 -2.78 -39.71 68.59
CA HIS A 38 -2.09 -40.28 69.76
C HIS A 38 -2.45 -41.74 70.09
N LEU A 39 -2.96 -42.52 69.12
CA LEU A 39 -3.12 -43.96 69.26
C LEU A 39 -1.76 -44.66 69.37
N SER A 40 -1.60 -45.51 70.38
CA SER A 40 -0.40 -46.31 70.64
C SER A 40 -0.37 -47.59 69.77
N CYS A 41 0.52 -47.66 68.78
CA CYS A 41 0.69 -48.83 67.91
C CYS A 41 1.79 -49.78 68.42
N THR A 42 1.63 -51.08 68.13
CA THR A 42 2.51 -52.17 68.58
C THR A 42 3.83 -52.28 67.82
N ASP A 43 3.87 -51.80 66.60
CA ASP A 43 5.02 -51.80 65.71
C ASP A 43 4.92 -50.69 64.65
N TYR A 44 6.02 -50.45 63.94
CA TYR A 44 6.12 -49.38 62.95
C TYR A 44 5.27 -49.61 61.68
N PRO A 45 5.20 -50.82 61.08
CA PRO A 45 4.27 -51.10 59.98
C PRO A 45 2.80 -50.79 60.31
N VAL A 46 2.30 -51.21 61.47
CA VAL A 46 0.92 -50.91 61.91
C VAL A 46 0.72 -49.41 62.16
N LEU A 47 1.73 -48.70 62.70
CA LEU A 47 1.68 -47.23 62.76
C LEU A 47 1.60 -46.62 61.35
N GLN A 48 2.39 -47.11 60.40
CA GLN A 48 2.43 -46.56 59.04
C GLN A 48 1.06 -46.73 58.34
N GLU A 49 0.49 -47.93 58.35
CA GLU A 49 -0.84 -48.22 57.78
C GLU A 49 -1.94 -47.36 58.45
N HIS A 50 -1.85 -47.17 59.77
CA HIS A 50 -2.77 -46.31 60.52
C HIS A 50 -2.63 -44.81 60.20
N VAL A 51 -1.40 -44.31 59.99
CA VAL A 51 -1.16 -42.91 59.56
C VAL A 51 -1.58 -42.71 58.10
N GLU A 52 -1.35 -43.70 57.22
CA GLU A 52 -1.83 -43.68 55.84
C GLU A 52 -3.37 -43.64 55.81
N LEU A 53 -4.07 -44.42 56.64
CA LEU A 53 -5.53 -44.32 56.79
C LEU A 53 -6.01 -42.93 57.25
N HIS A 54 -5.27 -42.25 58.15
CA HIS A 54 -5.60 -40.86 58.51
C HIS A 54 -5.33 -39.85 57.40
N LEU A 55 -4.33 -40.08 56.54
CA LEU A 55 -4.07 -39.24 55.36
C LEU A 55 -5.15 -39.45 54.28
N ASP A 56 -5.63 -40.68 54.10
CA ASP A 56 -6.75 -40.99 53.22
C ASP A 56 -8.09 -40.45 53.77
N GLU A 57 -8.40 -40.62 55.06
CA GLU A 57 -9.60 -40.02 55.68
C GLU A 57 -9.58 -38.48 55.61
N CYS A 58 -8.43 -37.85 55.86
CA CYS A 58 -8.28 -36.41 55.62
C CYS A 58 -8.50 -36.06 54.13
N SER A 59 -8.02 -36.87 53.20
CA SER A 59 -8.24 -36.67 51.75
C SER A 59 -9.69 -36.89 51.32
N ILE A 60 -10.51 -37.57 52.13
CA ILE A 60 -11.95 -37.79 51.92
C ILE A 60 -12.80 -36.70 52.61
N LEU A 61 -12.38 -36.23 53.78
CA LEU A 61 -13.07 -35.18 54.55
C LEU A 61 -12.75 -33.77 54.03
N GLU A 62 -11.54 -33.54 53.54
CA GLU A 62 -11.13 -32.28 52.92
C GLU A 62 -11.40 -32.29 51.42
N GLY A 63 -12.49 -31.65 50.98
CA GLY A 63 -12.83 -31.43 49.56
C GLY A 63 -11.87 -30.50 48.78
N ARG A 64 -10.59 -30.42 49.17
CA ARG A 64 -9.58 -29.48 48.65
C ARG A 64 -9.26 -29.69 47.17
N ASN A 65 -9.31 -30.91 46.67
CA ASN A 65 -9.08 -31.19 45.24
C ASN A 65 -10.15 -30.57 44.32
N LEU A 66 -11.34 -30.21 44.81
CA LEU A 66 -12.30 -29.40 44.07
C LEU A 66 -11.92 -27.93 44.13
N SER A 67 -11.66 -27.38 45.32
CA SER A 67 -11.25 -25.98 45.53
C SER A 67 -10.03 -25.58 44.68
N ASP A 68 -8.97 -26.39 44.68
CA ASP A 68 -7.74 -26.06 43.97
C ASP A 68 -7.88 -26.23 42.45
N LEU A 69 -8.73 -27.15 42.00
CA LEU A 69 -9.09 -27.30 40.58
C LEU A 69 -10.00 -26.16 40.11
N GLU A 70 -10.96 -25.73 40.92
CA GLU A 70 -11.82 -24.55 40.67
C GLU A 70 -10.99 -23.26 40.64
N LEU A 71 -10.03 -23.10 41.55
CA LEU A 71 -9.09 -21.98 41.55
C LEU A 71 -8.17 -22.00 40.32
N ALA A 72 -7.61 -23.14 39.95
CA ALA A 72 -6.80 -23.29 38.74
C ALA A 72 -7.62 -22.98 37.48
N GLN A 73 -8.86 -23.46 37.39
CA GLN A 73 -9.79 -23.10 36.32
C GLN A 73 -10.16 -21.62 36.33
N HIS A 74 -10.33 -21.00 37.50
CA HIS A 74 -10.63 -19.56 37.60
C HIS A 74 -9.45 -18.72 37.08
N LEU A 75 -8.24 -19.01 37.54
CA LEU A 75 -7.00 -18.36 37.08
C LEU A 75 -6.80 -18.58 35.58
N GLN A 76 -6.96 -19.81 35.08
CA GLN A 76 -6.85 -20.09 33.65
C GLN A 76 -7.91 -19.31 32.83
N ASN A 77 -9.16 -19.25 33.28
CA ASN A 77 -10.21 -18.47 32.61
C ASN A 77 -9.94 -16.95 32.67
N GLU A 78 -9.34 -16.45 33.75
CA GLU A 78 -8.93 -15.05 33.87
C GLU A 78 -7.74 -14.72 32.95
N GLU A 79 -6.71 -15.56 32.91
CA GLU A 79 -5.60 -15.44 31.95
C GLU A 79 -6.08 -15.51 30.50
N ASP A 80 -7.00 -16.43 30.17
CA ASP A 80 -7.62 -16.50 28.84
C ASP A 80 -8.41 -15.24 28.52
N ARG A 81 -9.17 -14.70 29.49
CA ARG A 81 -9.90 -13.43 29.36
C ARG A 81 -8.96 -12.25 29.13
N HIS A 82 -7.86 -12.16 29.87
CA HIS A 82 -6.84 -11.12 29.68
C HIS A 82 -6.16 -11.25 28.32
N ARG A 83 -5.73 -12.46 27.93
CA ARG A 83 -5.10 -12.74 26.63
C ARG A 83 -6.02 -12.36 25.48
N ARG A 84 -7.28 -12.82 25.49
CA ARG A 84 -8.30 -12.47 24.48
C ARG A 84 -8.56 -10.96 24.42
N THR A 85 -8.58 -10.28 25.56
CA THR A 85 -8.78 -8.83 25.65
C THR A 85 -7.61 -8.05 25.04
N GLU A 86 -6.38 -8.46 25.32
CA GLU A 86 -5.18 -7.78 24.81
C GLU A 86 -4.93 -8.08 23.33
N THR A 87 -5.15 -9.32 22.88
CA THR A 87 -5.18 -9.65 21.45
C THR A 87 -6.23 -8.82 20.71
N GLY A 88 -7.46 -8.73 21.23
CA GLY A 88 -8.52 -7.92 20.61
C GLY A 88 -8.25 -6.41 20.59
N ARG A 89 -7.45 -5.89 21.54
CA ARG A 89 -6.93 -4.50 21.49
C ARG A 89 -5.88 -4.34 20.40
N GLN A 90 -4.88 -5.22 20.37
CA GLN A 90 -3.79 -5.19 19.39
C GLN A 90 -4.33 -5.31 17.95
N GLU A 91 -5.24 -6.27 17.70
CA GLU A 91 -5.91 -6.44 16.41
C GLU A 91 -6.69 -5.19 16.00
N LYS A 92 -7.46 -4.58 16.92
CA LYS A 92 -8.23 -3.36 16.66
C LYS A 92 -7.34 -2.16 16.34
N ASP A 93 -6.17 -2.04 16.98
CA ASP A 93 -5.24 -0.95 16.72
C ASP A 93 -4.41 -1.18 15.45
N ASP A 94 -4.00 -2.41 15.15
CA ASP A 94 -3.34 -2.74 13.88
C ASP A 94 -4.30 -2.63 12.69
N PHE A 95 -5.56 -3.02 12.84
CA PHE A 95 -6.60 -2.79 11.83
C PHE A 95 -6.79 -1.29 11.55
N GLN A 96 -6.83 -0.44 12.58
CA GLN A 96 -6.86 1.02 12.41
C GLN A 96 -5.61 1.57 11.73
N LYS A 97 -4.41 1.06 12.05
CA LYS A 97 -3.14 1.46 11.39
C LYS A 97 -3.18 1.11 9.91
N LEU A 98 -3.66 -0.09 9.56
CA LEU A 98 -3.81 -0.55 8.17
C LEU A 98 -4.88 0.25 7.42
N GLN A 99 -6.04 0.50 8.01
CA GLN A 99 -7.07 1.37 7.41
C GLN A 99 -6.53 2.78 7.12
N ARG A 100 -5.75 3.37 8.03
CA ARG A 100 -5.08 4.67 7.82
C ARG A 100 -4.05 4.61 6.70
N GLN A 101 -3.23 3.55 6.65
CA GLN A 101 -2.20 3.35 5.63
C GLN A 101 -2.79 3.23 4.23
N TYR A 102 -3.81 2.40 4.04
CA TYR A 102 -4.46 2.19 2.74
C TYR A 102 -5.53 3.25 2.39
N GLY A 103 -5.77 4.23 3.28
CA GLY A 103 -6.67 5.36 3.04
C GLY A 103 -8.17 5.07 3.18
N LEU A 104 -8.51 4.01 3.91
CA LEU A 104 -9.86 3.48 4.15
C LEU A 104 -10.44 3.86 5.53
N ASP A 105 -9.78 4.76 6.26
CA ASP A 105 -10.13 5.18 7.63
C ASP A 105 -11.25 6.23 7.74
N GLY A 106 -11.78 6.71 6.61
CA GLY A 106 -12.81 7.76 6.58
C GLY A 106 -12.31 9.18 6.89
N SER A 107 -11.00 9.43 7.02
CA SER A 107 -10.43 10.74 7.42
C SER A 107 -10.61 11.91 6.42
N GLY A 108 -11.27 11.64 5.28
CA GLY A 108 -11.50 12.56 4.17
C GLY A 108 -10.41 12.51 3.10
N GLY A 109 -10.78 12.76 1.86
CA GLY A 109 -9.91 12.59 0.69
C GLY A 109 -9.19 13.86 0.23
N TYR A 110 -8.91 13.93 -1.08
CA TYR A 110 -8.14 14.97 -1.75
C TYR A 110 -8.43 16.41 -1.28
N LYS A 111 -9.72 16.80 -1.31
CA LYS A 111 -10.17 18.15 -0.94
C LYS A 111 -9.87 18.46 0.53
N GLN A 112 -10.18 17.53 1.44
CA GLN A 112 -9.93 17.69 2.87
C GLN A 112 -8.43 17.73 3.17
N GLN A 113 -7.62 16.88 2.53
CA GLN A 113 -6.17 16.88 2.70
C GLN A 113 -5.53 18.17 2.17
N SER A 114 -5.88 18.61 0.95
CA SER A 114 -5.36 19.85 0.36
C SER A 114 -5.67 21.07 1.21
N LEU A 115 -6.92 21.21 1.68
CA LEU A 115 -7.33 22.32 2.55
C LEU A 115 -6.59 22.30 3.91
N LYS A 116 -6.43 21.12 4.52
CA LYS A 116 -5.67 20.95 5.78
C LYS A 116 -4.18 21.25 5.59
N ALA A 117 -3.59 20.90 4.45
CA ALA A 117 -2.19 21.16 4.13
C ALA A 117 -1.94 22.65 3.85
N MET A 118 -2.76 23.29 3.01
CA MET A 118 -2.62 24.72 2.73
C MET A 118 -2.86 25.59 3.98
N ALA A 119 -3.76 25.19 4.89
CA ALA A 119 -3.93 25.88 6.16
C ALA A 119 -2.65 25.86 7.01
N LYS A 120 -1.99 24.69 7.14
CA LYS A 120 -0.71 24.57 7.86
C LYS A 120 0.40 25.45 7.28
N GLU A 121 0.48 25.62 5.96
CA GLU A 121 1.46 26.53 5.38
C GLU A 121 1.14 28.01 5.65
N VAL A 122 -0.13 28.38 5.93
CA VAL A 122 -0.48 29.70 6.48
C VAL A 122 -0.07 29.80 7.95
N ASP A 123 -0.36 28.77 8.77
CA ASP A 123 0.05 28.71 10.18
C ASP A 123 1.58 28.81 10.35
N PHE A 124 2.35 28.25 9.41
CA PHE A 124 3.81 28.36 9.33
C PHE A 124 4.34 29.65 8.70
N GLY A 125 3.47 30.60 8.31
CA GLY A 125 3.86 31.87 7.67
C GLY A 125 4.44 31.75 6.25
N ARG A 126 4.32 30.57 5.62
CA ARG A 126 4.84 30.27 4.27
C ARG A 126 3.84 30.52 3.14
N MET A 127 2.58 30.72 3.48
CA MET A 127 1.49 31.07 2.57
C MET A 127 0.71 32.25 3.14
N GLN A 128 0.45 33.27 2.33
CA GLN A 128 -0.41 34.37 2.76
C GLN A 128 -1.88 33.93 2.80
N PRO A 129 -2.72 34.44 3.72
CA PRO A 129 -4.15 34.10 3.76
C PRO A 129 -4.86 34.38 2.42
N SER A 130 -4.48 35.44 1.72
CA SER A 130 -4.96 35.76 0.37
C SER A 130 -4.61 34.69 -0.67
N ASP A 131 -3.39 34.14 -0.63
CA ASP A 131 -2.97 33.02 -1.48
C ASP A 131 -3.72 31.73 -1.13
N TYR A 132 -3.99 31.46 0.16
CA TYR A 132 -4.85 30.35 0.58
C TYR A 132 -6.24 30.47 -0.03
N HIS A 133 -6.88 31.64 0.08
CA HIS A 133 -8.21 31.87 -0.48
C HIS A 133 -8.22 31.74 -2.02
N ARG A 134 -7.19 32.24 -2.73
CA ARG A 134 -7.05 32.07 -4.18
C ARG A 134 -6.88 30.59 -4.55
N ARG A 135 -5.87 29.89 -4.02
CA ARG A 135 -5.61 28.47 -4.31
C ARG A 135 -6.80 27.57 -3.96
N LYS A 136 -7.55 27.90 -2.89
CA LYS A 136 -8.80 27.24 -2.51
C LYS A 136 -9.91 27.44 -3.54
N ALA A 137 -10.02 28.62 -4.15
CA ALA A 137 -10.97 28.88 -5.23
C ALA A 137 -10.59 28.07 -6.49
N ASP A 138 -9.35 28.17 -6.97
CA ASP A 138 -8.85 27.41 -8.13
C ASP A 138 -9.17 25.90 -7.97
N MET A 139 -8.81 25.33 -6.81
CA MET A 139 -9.00 23.92 -6.51
C MET A 139 -10.49 23.53 -6.52
N LEU A 140 -11.38 24.38 -6.02
CA LEU A 140 -12.82 24.11 -6.05
C LEU A 140 -13.40 24.14 -7.47
N GLU A 141 -12.87 25.02 -8.33
CA GLU A 141 -13.25 25.12 -9.74
C GLU A 141 -12.79 23.90 -10.55
N SER A 142 -11.52 23.50 -10.44
CA SER A 142 -11.00 22.27 -11.05
C SER A 142 -11.74 21.00 -10.58
N LEU A 143 -12.12 20.95 -9.30
CA LEU A 143 -12.95 19.86 -8.75
C LEU A 143 -14.41 19.88 -9.23
N ALA A 144 -14.96 21.04 -9.59
CA ALA A 144 -16.30 21.17 -10.15
C ALA A 144 -16.34 20.79 -11.65
N LEU A 145 -15.29 21.14 -12.40
CA LEU A 145 -15.11 20.75 -13.81
C LEU A 145 -14.69 19.28 -13.97
N GLY A 146 -14.06 18.68 -12.95
CA GLY A 146 -13.51 17.32 -12.99
C GLY A 146 -12.14 17.21 -13.69
N VAL A 147 -11.51 18.35 -14.01
CA VAL A 147 -10.25 18.47 -14.75
C VAL A 147 -9.10 18.76 -13.78
N ASP A 148 -7.92 18.18 -14.01
CA ASP A 148 -6.71 18.44 -13.22
C ASP A 148 -6.21 19.88 -13.45
N ASP A 149 -5.76 20.57 -12.39
CA ASP A 149 -5.35 21.98 -12.50
C ASP A 149 -3.97 22.17 -13.15
N GLY A 150 -3.27 21.08 -13.47
CA GLY A 150 -2.01 21.08 -14.20
C GLY A 150 -0.81 21.61 -13.39
N LYS A 151 -1.00 22.02 -12.13
CA LYS A 151 0.06 22.67 -11.34
C LYS A 151 1.17 21.71 -10.89
N THR A 152 0.97 20.40 -11.05
CA THR A 152 1.99 19.36 -10.84
C THR A 152 2.45 18.69 -12.14
N LYS A 153 2.10 19.26 -13.30
CA LYS A 153 2.42 18.73 -14.62
C LYS A 153 3.81 19.21 -15.10
N THR A 154 4.57 18.35 -15.77
CA THR A 154 5.76 18.74 -16.53
C THR A 154 5.76 18.08 -17.91
N SER A 155 5.86 18.91 -18.94
CA SER A 155 5.75 18.56 -20.37
C SER A 155 7.11 18.55 -21.07
N GLY A 156 7.23 17.87 -22.22
CA GLY A 156 8.41 17.94 -23.09
C GLY A 156 9.54 16.96 -22.76
N ILE A 157 9.41 16.14 -21.72
CA ILE A 157 10.51 15.30 -21.21
C ILE A 157 10.88 14.18 -22.20
N THR A 158 9.90 13.57 -22.87
CA THR A 158 10.15 12.52 -23.88
C THR A 158 10.85 13.09 -25.12
N GLU A 159 10.48 14.32 -25.48
CA GLU A 159 11.04 15.09 -26.57
C GLU A 159 12.50 15.47 -26.28
N THR A 160 12.82 15.95 -25.07
CA THR A 160 14.20 16.17 -24.60
C THR A 160 15.01 14.86 -24.50
N LEU A 161 14.39 13.75 -24.07
CA LEU A 161 15.04 12.44 -24.06
C LEU A 161 15.43 11.98 -25.47
N CYS A 162 14.55 12.16 -26.45
CA CYS A 162 14.83 11.81 -27.84
C CYS A 162 16.02 12.61 -28.39
N GLN A 163 16.05 13.92 -28.15
CA GLN A 163 17.18 14.80 -28.50
C GLN A 163 18.48 14.39 -27.80
N TYR A 164 18.43 14.08 -26.49
CA TYR A 164 19.57 13.61 -25.72
C TYR A 164 20.16 12.34 -26.33
N TYR A 165 19.35 11.29 -26.55
CA TYR A 165 19.88 10.03 -27.07
C TYR A 165 20.35 10.10 -28.52
N GLN A 166 19.84 11.02 -29.33
CA GLN A 166 20.33 11.27 -30.69
C GLN A 166 21.77 11.81 -30.63
N ASN A 167 21.98 12.89 -29.86
CA ASN A 167 23.26 13.59 -29.79
C ASN A 167 24.29 12.88 -28.91
N GLU A 168 23.87 12.35 -27.76
CA GLU A 168 24.75 11.78 -26.73
C GLU A 168 24.34 10.36 -26.31
N CYS A 169 25.21 9.40 -26.61
CA CYS A 169 25.48 8.19 -25.82
C CYS A 169 26.39 7.28 -26.64
N LYS A 170 27.56 6.90 -26.12
CA LYS A 170 28.44 5.92 -26.78
C LYS A 170 28.13 4.46 -26.42
N ASP A 171 27.43 4.23 -25.30
CA ASP A 171 27.24 2.88 -24.73
C ASP A 171 25.84 2.29 -24.98
N ILE A 172 24.88 3.13 -25.37
CA ILE A 172 23.53 2.71 -25.78
C ILE A 172 23.60 2.22 -27.24
N LYS A 173 23.07 1.02 -27.49
CA LYS A 173 22.94 0.43 -28.82
C LYS A 173 21.62 0.86 -29.45
N HIS A 174 20.52 0.67 -28.70
CA HIS A 174 19.18 1.14 -29.04
C HIS A 174 18.49 1.71 -27.80
N VAL A 175 17.58 2.66 -28.01
CA VAL A 175 16.59 3.07 -27.01
C VAL A 175 15.25 3.22 -27.69
N TRP A 176 14.20 2.71 -27.03
CA TRP A 176 12.82 2.89 -27.42
C TRP A 176 12.13 3.79 -26.38
N LEU A 177 11.39 4.78 -26.85
CA LEU A 177 10.58 5.69 -26.05
C LEU A 177 9.10 5.48 -26.37
N SER A 178 8.22 5.67 -25.40
CA SER A 178 6.79 5.75 -25.64
C SER A 178 6.45 6.95 -26.53
N THR A 179 5.19 7.00 -26.98
CA THR A 179 4.59 8.25 -27.44
C THR A 179 4.77 9.33 -26.37
N GLY A 180 4.95 10.59 -26.81
CA GLY A 180 5.16 11.74 -25.92
C GLY A 180 4.13 11.78 -24.79
N VAL A 181 4.59 12.16 -23.59
CA VAL A 181 3.83 11.99 -22.36
C VAL A 181 4.14 13.11 -21.38
N ASP A 182 3.12 13.57 -20.66
CA ASP A 182 3.27 14.52 -19.56
C ASP A 182 3.54 13.78 -18.24
N HIS A 183 4.53 14.24 -17.48
CA HIS A 183 4.73 13.82 -16.11
C HIS A 183 3.75 14.55 -15.18
N PHE A 184 3.21 13.87 -14.17
CA PHE A 184 2.38 14.44 -13.12
C PHE A 184 2.89 13.97 -11.75
N HIS A 185 3.16 14.89 -10.84
CA HIS A 185 3.52 14.55 -9.46
C HIS A 185 2.39 14.72 -8.46
N CYS A 186 2.57 14.14 -7.28
CA CYS A 186 1.61 14.25 -6.19
C CYS A 186 1.54 15.69 -5.65
N SER A 187 0.33 16.24 -5.55
CA SER A 187 0.06 17.56 -4.95
C SER A 187 -0.07 17.47 -3.44
N LEU A 188 -0.31 18.61 -2.76
CA LEU A 188 -0.70 18.62 -1.34
C LEU A 188 -1.93 17.74 -1.04
N GLY A 189 -2.89 17.64 -1.96
CA GLY A 189 -4.11 16.85 -1.79
C GLY A 189 -3.90 15.33 -1.81
N ASP A 190 -2.88 14.85 -2.52
CA ASP A 190 -2.67 13.42 -2.80
C ASP A 190 -1.29 12.86 -2.41
N LYS A 191 -0.36 13.70 -1.92
CA LYS A 191 0.91 13.24 -1.36
C LYS A 191 0.68 12.17 -0.29
N GLY A 192 1.35 11.03 -0.45
CA GLY A 192 1.26 9.84 0.42
C GLY A 192 0.28 8.75 -0.06
N TRP A 193 -0.52 8.98 -1.11
CA TRP A 193 -1.48 7.98 -1.61
C TRP A 193 -1.84 8.08 -3.10
N GLY A 194 -1.58 9.22 -3.74
CA GLY A 194 -1.99 9.52 -5.12
C GLY A 194 -1.32 8.74 -6.25
N CYS A 195 -0.35 7.87 -5.97
CA CYS A 195 0.55 7.30 -6.98
C CYS A 195 -0.20 6.64 -8.16
N GLY A 196 -1.15 5.74 -7.89
CA GLY A 196 -1.92 5.08 -8.95
C GLY A 196 -2.69 6.06 -9.84
N TYR A 197 -3.36 7.04 -9.23
CA TYR A 197 -4.10 8.08 -9.95
C TYR A 197 -3.17 8.99 -10.78
N ARG A 198 -1.98 9.35 -10.26
CA ARG A 198 -1.00 10.15 -11.00
C ARG A 198 -0.37 9.37 -12.16
N ASN A 199 -0.06 8.09 -11.99
CA ASN A 199 0.42 7.24 -13.10
C ASN A 199 -0.69 7.00 -14.15
N PHE A 200 -1.96 6.98 -13.77
CA PHE A 200 -3.07 7.04 -14.72
C PHE A 200 -3.07 8.36 -15.51
N GLN A 201 -2.91 9.52 -14.86
CA GLN A 201 -2.83 10.81 -15.55
C GLN A 201 -1.64 10.87 -16.54
N ILE A 202 -0.48 10.34 -16.14
CA ILE A 202 0.69 10.20 -17.01
C ILE A 202 0.32 9.35 -18.24
N LEU A 203 -0.17 8.11 -18.05
CA LEU A 203 -0.62 7.25 -19.16
C LEU A 203 -1.65 7.94 -20.06
N PHE A 204 -2.69 8.52 -19.47
CA PHE A 204 -3.81 9.16 -20.17
C PHE A 204 -3.36 10.37 -21.02
N SER A 205 -2.37 11.15 -20.56
CA SER A 205 -1.81 12.25 -21.35
C SER A 205 -1.17 11.79 -22.67
N SER A 206 -0.60 10.57 -22.70
CA SER A 206 -0.05 9.98 -23.92
C SER A 206 -1.16 9.47 -24.86
N LEU A 207 -2.22 8.90 -24.29
CA LEU A 207 -3.40 8.46 -25.05
C LEU A 207 -4.12 9.63 -25.73
N LEU A 208 -4.27 10.78 -25.03
CA LEU A 208 -4.87 12.00 -25.56
C LEU A 208 -4.09 12.58 -26.76
N ARG A 209 -2.75 12.42 -26.77
CA ARG A 209 -1.87 12.85 -27.87
C ARG A 209 -1.96 11.91 -29.09
N ASN A 210 -2.25 10.63 -28.88
CA ASN A 210 -2.27 9.62 -29.94
C ASN A 210 -3.64 9.56 -30.64
N ASN A 211 -3.65 9.83 -31.95
CA ASN A 211 -4.87 9.90 -32.76
C ASN A 211 -5.74 8.64 -32.69
N SER A 212 -5.16 7.45 -32.53
CA SER A 212 -5.86 6.16 -32.55
C SER A 212 -6.86 5.98 -31.39
N TYR A 213 -6.74 6.76 -30.31
CA TYR A 213 -7.65 6.68 -29.15
C TYR A 213 -8.65 7.84 -29.10
N LYS A 214 -8.55 8.84 -30.00
CA LYS A 214 -9.34 10.08 -29.88
C LYS A 214 -10.85 9.84 -29.87
N ASP A 215 -11.35 8.84 -30.59
CA ASP A 215 -12.80 8.63 -30.72
C ASP A 215 -13.42 7.94 -29.51
N CYS A 216 -12.74 6.98 -28.86
CA CYS A 216 -13.22 6.44 -27.58
C CYS A 216 -13.13 7.49 -26.45
N LEU A 217 -12.14 8.38 -26.50
CA LEU A 217 -11.99 9.47 -25.52
C LEU A 217 -12.97 10.63 -25.73
N LYS A 218 -13.59 10.79 -26.90
CA LYS A 218 -14.69 11.76 -27.13
C LYS A 218 -16.00 11.37 -26.45
N GLY A 219 -16.26 10.08 -26.25
CA GLY A 219 -17.55 9.58 -25.75
C GLY A 219 -17.88 9.95 -24.29
N LEU A 220 -16.91 10.44 -23.50
CA LEU A 220 -16.99 10.52 -22.04
C LEU A 220 -18.06 11.45 -21.44
N TYR A 221 -18.66 12.37 -22.21
CA TYR A 221 -19.39 13.52 -21.65
C TYR A 221 -20.92 13.57 -21.89
N PHE A 222 -21.49 12.68 -22.71
CA PHE A 222 -22.95 12.69 -22.97
C PHE A 222 -23.81 12.36 -21.73
N VAL A 223 -23.24 11.70 -20.72
CA VAL A 223 -23.95 11.32 -19.48
C VAL A 223 -23.82 12.37 -18.36
N THR A 224 -22.75 13.16 -18.36
CA THR A 224 -22.49 14.16 -17.30
C THR A 224 -23.34 15.43 -17.41
N GLN A 225 -23.86 15.73 -18.61
CA GLN A 225 -24.50 17.02 -18.92
C GLN A 225 -25.76 17.28 -18.07
N PHE A 226 -26.55 16.25 -17.78
CA PHE A 226 -27.73 16.34 -16.91
C PHE A 226 -27.42 16.59 -15.42
N SER A 227 -26.22 16.23 -14.92
CA SER A 227 -25.91 16.30 -13.48
C SER A 227 -25.43 17.69 -13.03
N LEU A 228 -24.73 18.42 -13.90
CA LEU A 228 -24.21 19.76 -13.60
C LEU A 228 -25.32 20.78 -13.32
N GLN A 229 -26.44 20.68 -14.07
CA GLN A 229 -27.57 21.61 -13.98
C GLN A 229 -28.33 21.53 -12.64
N ILE A 230 -28.15 20.45 -11.87
CA ILE A 230 -28.73 20.27 -10.53
C ILE A 230 -27.77 20.74 -9.41
N LYS A 231 -26.46 20.58 -9.60
CA LYS A 231 -25.45 20.89 -8.55
C LYS A 231 -25.26 22.39 -8.30
N ALA A 232 -25.52 23.24 -9.29
CA ALA A 232 -25.46 24.70 -9.14
C ALA A 232 -26.38 25.23 -8.02
N THR A 233 -27.50 24.55 -7.76
CA THR A 233 -28.52 24.96 -6.77
C THR A 233 -28.06 24.79 -5.31
N TYR A 234 -27.04 23.97 -5.04
CA TYR A 234 -26.67 23.54 -3.69
C TYR A 234 -25.46 24.24 -3.07
N PHE A 235 -24.69 25.02 -3.84
CA PHE A 235 -23.56 25.80 -3.31
C PHE A 235 -23.93 27.29 -3.19
N LYS A 236 -24.18 27.74 -1.95
CA LYS A 236 -24.14 29.17 -1.61
C LYS A 236 -22.68 29.67 -1.73
N LEU A 237 -22.34 30.14 -2.93
CA LEU A 237 -21.13 30.91 -3.24
C LEU A 237 -21.58 32.26 -3.83
N ASP A 238 -20.76 33.30 -3.70
CA ASP A 238 -21.18 34.68 -3.98
C ASP A 238 -21.77 34.90 -5.37
N LEU A 239 -22.94 35.55 -5.40
CA LEU A 239 -23.77 35.77 -6.60
C LEU A 239 -22.99 36.35 -7.79
N HIS A 240 -21.97 37.18 -7.52
CA HIS A 240 -21.18 37.86 -8.55
C HIS A 240 -20.39 36.94 -9.48
N ARG A 241 -20.09 35.68 -9.08
CA ARG A 241 -19.48 34.68 -9.98
C ARG A 241 -20.48 33.70 -10.58
N VAL A 242 -21.67 33.53 -9.98
CA VAL A 242 -22.72 32.63 -10.49
C VAL A 242 -23.22 33.07 -11.87
N LEU A 243 -23.25 34.38 -12.14
CA LEU A 243 -23.63 34.92 -13.45
C LEU A 243 -22.69 34.49 -14.59
N TYR A 244 -21.39 34.30 -14.31
CA TYR A 244 -20.42 33.87 -15.33
C TYR A 244 -20.70 32.43 -15.81
N PHE A 245 -21.02 31.51 -14.90
CA PHE A 245 -21.38 30.13 -15.25
C PHE A 245 -22.70 30.00 -16.03
N LYS A 246 -23.54 31.05 -16.06
CA LYS A 246 -24.84 31.02 -16.74
C LYS A 246 -24.77 31.34 -18.24
N TYR A 247 -23.65 31.87 -18.73
CA TYR A 247 -23.50 32.37 -20.11
C TYR A 247 -22.46 31.65 -20.97
N TYR A 248 -21.67 30.73 -20.42
CA TYR A 248 -20.87 29.82 -21.25
C TYR A 248 -21.76 28.68 -21.77
N PRO A 249 -21.86 28.47 -23.10
CA PRO A 249 -22.53 27.29 -23.62
C PRO A 249 -21.74 26.04 -23.20
N LEU A 250 -22.44 25.05 -22.63
CA LEU A 250 -21.85 23.80 -22.12
C LEU A 250 -21.29 22.87 -23.22
N SER A 251 -21.20 23.36 -24.46
CA SER A 251 -20.57 22.71 -25.61
C SER A 251 -19.04 22.89 -25.68
N CYS A 252 -18.42 23.50 -24.66
CA CYS A 252 -17.01 23.92 -24.67
C CYS A 252 -16.16 23.34 -23.52
N LEU A 253 -16.59 22.24 -22.88
CA LEU A 253 -15.72 21.44 -22.01
C LEU A 253 -14.74 20.66 -22.89
N ASP A 254 -13.48 21.10 -22.93
CA ASP A 254 -12.47 20.55 -23.86
C ASP A 254 -12.11 19.10 -23.51
N ILE A 255 -12.50 18.20 -24.42
CA ILE A 255 -12.31 16.75 -24.40
C ILE A 255 -10.83 16.35 -24.29
N SER A 256 -9.89 17.23 -24.63
CA SER A 256 -8.44 16.98 -24.53
C SER A 256 -7.87 17.04 -23.10
N SER A 257 -8.71 17.26 -22.09
CA SER A 257 -8.29 17.50 -20.70
C SER A 257 -8.05 16.23 -19.87
N VAL A 258 -6.98 16.23 -19.05
CA VAL A 258 -6.69 15.18 -18.07
C VAL A 258 -7.60 15.31 -16.84
N PRO A 259 -8.27 14.25 -16.35
CA PRO A 259 -9.17 14.33 -15.20
C PRO A 259 -8.43 14.48 -13.87
N CYS A 260 -9.02 15.20 -12.92
CA CYS A 260 -8.49 15.32 -11.55
C CYS A 260 -8.72 14.06 -10.72
N ILE A 261 -7.95 13.86 -9.65
CA ILE A 261 -8.02 12.63 -8.84
C ILE A 261 -9.44 12.27 -8.37
N PRO A 262 -10.26 13.19 -7.83
CA PRO A 262 -11.65 12.83 -7.47
C PRO A 262 -12.55 12.47 -8.66
N LYS A 263 -12.29 12.98 -9.88
CA LYS A 263 -12.99 12.54 -11.09
C LYS A 263 -12.53 11.13 -11.51
N ILE A 264 -11.24 10.80 -11.39
CA ILE A 264 -10.73 9.44 -11.58
C ILE A 264 -11.39 8.47 -10.57
N GLN A 265 -11.51 8.87 -9.30
CA GLN A 265 -12.27 8.14 -8.28
C GLN A 265 -13.73 7.91 -8.71
N THR A 266 -14.44 8.95 -9.21
CA THR A 266 -15.80 8.78 -9.77
C THR A 266 -15.83 7.80 -10.94
N GLN A 267 -14.87 7.85 -11.87
CA GLN A 267 -14.88 7.01 -13.06
C GLN A 267 -14.60 5.52 -12.75
N ILE A 268 -13.79 5.22 -11.73
CA ILE A 268 -13.63 3.85 -11.23
C ILE A 268 -14.94 3.37 -10.56
N GLU A 269 -15.58 4.21 -9.74
CA GLU A 269 -16.90 3.89 -9.18
C GLU A 269 -17.97 3.70 -10.27
N ASP A 270 -17.92 4.45 -11.37
CA ASP A 270 -18.83 4.31 -12.50
C ASP A 270 -18.56 3.01 -13.29
N ALA A 271 -17.30 2.58 -13.42
CA ALA A 271 -16.95 1.27 -13.95
C ALA A 271 -17.50 0.13 -13.07
N TRP A 272 -17.36 0.22 -11.74
CA TRP A 272 -17.95 -0.73 -10.80
C TRP A 272 -19.49 -0.78 -10.90
N LYS A 273 -20.16 0.36 -11.07
CA LYS A 273 -21.62 0.44 -11.30
C LYS A 273 -22.06 -0.18 -12.63
N GLU A 274 -21.23 -0.10 -13.68
CA GLU A 274 -21.48 -0.80 -14.94
C GLU A 274 -21.32 -2.34 -14.79
N GLY A 275 -20.60 -2.77 -13.75
CA GLY A 275 -20.37 -4.18 -13.41
C GLY A 275 -18.95 -4.66 -13.62
N PHE A 276 -17.95 -3.79 -13.76
CA PHE A 276 -16.54 -4.21 -13.76
C PHE A 276 -16.07 -4.55 -12.34
N ASP A 277 -15.28 -5.63 -12.20
CA ASP A 277 -14.58 -6.04 -10.97
C ASP A 277 -15.34 -5.82 -9.65
N PRO A 278 -16.45 -6.57 -9.41
CA PRO A 278 -17.23 -6.43 -8.18
C PRO A 278 -16.46 -6.88 -6.92
N GLN A 279 -15.46 -7.76 -7.07
CA GLN A 279 -14.59 -8.16 -5.97
C GLN A 279 -13.65 -7.03 -5.57
N GLY A 280 -12.94 -6.42 -6.53
CA GLY A 280 -12.14 -5.21 -6.31
C GLY A 280 -12.98 -4.09 -5.70
N ALA A 281 -14.17 -3.83 -6.23
CA ALA A 281 -15.11 -2.85 -5.66
C ALA A 281 -15.40 -3.11 -4.17
N SER A 282 -15.66 -4.36 -3.79
CA SER A 282 -15.95 -4.75 -2.40
C SER A 282 -14.81 -4.43 -1.43
N HIS A 283 -13.54 -4.57 -1.85
CA HIS A 283 -12.37 -4.25 -1.02
C HIS A 283 -12.32 -2.75 -0.64
N PHE A 284 -12.91 -1.89 -1.47
CA PHE A 284 -13.03 -0.44 -1.24
C PHE A 284 -14.40 -0.03 -0.66
N ASN A 285 -15.22 -0.98 -0.18
CA ASN A 285 -16.63 -0.74 0.21
C ASN A 285 -17.43 -0.03 -0.91
N SER A 286 -17.10 -0.35 -2.17
CA SER A 286 -17.62 0.24 -3.41
C SER A 286 -17.49 1.76 -3.51
N LYS A 287 -16.51 2.36 -2.83
CA LYS A 287 -16.36 3.82 -2.74
C LYS A 287 -14.90 4.30 -2.68
N LEU A 288 -14.55 5.21 -3.58
CA LEU A 288 -13.26 5.93 -3.59
C LEU A 288 -13.43 7.43 -3.32
N GLN A 289 -14.52 8.05 -3.77
CA GLN A 289 -14.75 9.49 -3.62
C GLN A 289 -14.77 9.92 -2.15
N GLY A 290 -13.87 10.85 -1.82
CA GLY A 290 -13.71 11.36 -0.46
C GLY A 290 -12.89 10.44 0.46
N THR A 291 -12.29 9.37 -0.07
CA THR A 291 -11.29 8.54 0.61
C THR A 291 -9.87 8.93 0.16
N LYS A 292 -8.86 8.24 0.69
CA LYS A 292 -7.47 8.28 0.22
C LYS A 292 -7.01 6.92 -0.33
N ALA A 293 -7.97 6.10 -0.76
CA ALA A 293 -7.77 4.71 -1.13
C ALA A 293 -6.59 4.52 -2.10
N TRP A 294 -5.65 3.65 -1.72
CA TRP A 294 -4.56 3.21 -2.60
C TRP A 294 -5.13 2.27 -3.68
N ILE A 295 -4.97 2.64 -4.95
CA ILE A 295 -5.41 1.81 -6.09
C ILE A 295 -4.24 1.08 -6.75
N GLY A 296 -4.52 -0.11 -7.29
CA GLY A 296 -3.61 -1.00 -7.97
C GLY A 296 -3.90 -1.16 -9.47
N ALA A 297 -3.34 -2.22 -10.06
CA ALA A 297 -3.49 -2.50 -11.48
C ALA A 297 -4.95 -2.84 -11.89
N CYS A 298 -5.75 -3.43 -10.98
CA CYS A 298 -7.13 -3.87 -11.25
C CYS A 298 -8.09 -2.68 -11.50
N GLU A 299 -8.04 -1.65 -10.66
CA GLU A 299 -8.82 -0.42 -10.86
C GLU A 299 -8.41 0.32 -12.13
N ILE A 300 -7.11 0.34 -12.46
CA ILE A 300 -6.59 0.94 -13.69
C ILE A 300 -7.08 0.17 -14.93
N TYR A 301 -7.02 -1.17 -14.91
CA TYR A 301 -7.59 -2.01 -15.97
C TYR A 301 -9.11 -1.80 -16.13
N SER A 302 -9.84 -1.76 -15.01
CA SER A 302 -11.29 -1.58 -15.00
C SER A 302 -11.68 -0.21 -15.56
N LEU A 303 -10.97 0.85 -15.18
CA LEU A 303 -11.14 2.20 -15.72
C LEU A 303 -10.80 2.26 -17.21
N LEU A 304 -9.65 1.74 -17.64
CA LEU A 304 -9.26 1.74 -19.05
C LEU A 304 -10.28 0.96 -19.92
N THR A 305 -10.69 -0.22 -19.47
CA THR A 305 -11.69 -1.06 -20.17
C THR A 305 -13.07 -0.39 -20.22
N PHE A 306 -13.50 0.27 -19.13
CA PHE A 306 -14.72 1.07 -19.08
C PHE A 306 -14.70 2.21 -20.11
N LEU A 307 -13.55 2.86 -20.31
CA LEU A 307 -13.29 3.87 -21.34
C LEU A 307 -13.02 3.29 -22.75
N ARG A 308 -13.33 2.00 -22.98
CA ARG A 308 -13.11 1.25 -24.24
C ARG A 308 -11.64 1.18 -24.69
N LEU A 309 -10.68 1.33 -23.80
CA LEU A 309 -9.27 1.14 -24.10
C LEU A 309 -8.91 -0.34 -23.95
N LYS A 310 -8.33 -0.94 -24.98
CA LYS A 310 -7.88 -2.33 -24.98
C LYS A 310 -6.58 -2.41 -24.19
N CYS A 311 -6.65 -2.92 -22.97
CA CYS A 311 -5.51 -3.08 -22.07
C CYS A 311 -5.37 -4.51 -21.57
N GLN A 312 -4.23 -4.85 -20.97
CA GLN A 312 -4.04 -6.10 -20.24
C GLN A 312 -3.17 -5.92 -19.00
N ILE A 313 -3.35 -6.80 -18.01
CA ILE A 313 -2.48 -6.90 -16.84
C ILE A 313 -1.56 -8.12 -17.01
N ILE A 314 -0.26 -7.89 -16.82
CA ILE A 314 0.74 -8.95 -16.65
C ILE A 314 1.25 -8.92 -15.21
N ASP A 315 1.24 -10.07 -14.55
CA ASP A 315 1.57 -10.27 -13.14
C ASP A 315 2.90 -11.04 -13.00
N PHE A 316 3.98 -10.30 -12.78
CA PHE A 316 5.30 -10.82 -12.42
C PHE A 316 5.32 -11.15 -10.93
N HIS A 317 4.63 -12.23 -10.56
CA HIS A 317 4.30 -12.58 -9.17
C HIS A 317 5.51 -12.97 -8.31
N GLN A 318 6.62 -13.36 -8.93
CA GLN A 318 7.89 -13.68 -8.25
C GLN A 318 9.11 -13.29 -9.10
N PRO A 319 10.30 -13.07 -8.49
CA PRO A 319 11.52 -12.75 -9.22
C PRO A 319 11.97 -13.90 -10.14
N THR A 320 12.36 -13.56 -11.37
CA THR A 320 12.76 -14.50 -12.42
C THR A 320 14.28 -14.59 -12.63
N GLY A 321 15.07 -13.83 -11.85
CA GLY A 321 16.52 -13.74 -11.99
C GLY A 321 17.27 -13.71 -10.67
N SER A 322 18.59 -13.90 -10.76
CA SER A 322 19.49 -13.96 -9.60
C SER A 322 19.40 -12.71 -8.71
N SER A 323 19.67 -12.90 -7.41
CA SER A 323 19.67 -11.83 -6.41
C SER A 323 18.35 -11.04 -6.32
N GLY A 324 17.22 -11.68 -6.63
CA GLY A 324 15.87 -11.11 -6.55
C GLY A 324 15.53 -10.15 -7.69
N THR A 325 16.06 -10.38 -8.90
CA THR A 325 15.82 -9.53 -10.07
C THR A 325 14.71 -10.08 -10.98
N HIS A 326 14.18 -9.23 -11.87
CA HIS A 326 13.06 -9.55 -12.76
C HIS A 326 13.46 -9.42 -14.25
N PRO A 327 14.32 -10.28 -14.81
CA PRO A 327 14.71 -10.24 -16.22
C PRO A 327 13.49 -10.31 -17.17
N CYS A 328 12.52 -11.19 -16.89
CA CYS A 328 11.36 -11.35 -17.78
C CYS A 328 10.47 -10.09 -17.86
N LEU A 329 10.47 -9.23 -16.84
CA LEU A 329 9.82 -7.91 -16.90
C LEU A 329 10.54 -6.98 -17.89
N PHE A 330 11.88 -6.96 -17.88
CA PHE A 330 12.67 -6.15 -18.79
C PHE A 330 12.57 -6.68 -20.24
N GLU A 331 12.54 -8.00 -20.42
CA GLU A 331 12.34 -8.66 -21.71
C GLU A 331 10.93 -8.44 -22.27
N TRP A 332 9.88 -8.52 -21.42
CA TRP A 332 8.52 -8.18 -21.83
C TRP A 332 8.41 -6.73 -22.29
N VAL A 333 8.99 -5.79 -21.54
CA VAL A 333 9.00 -4.37 -21.92
C VAL A 333 9.82 -4.11 -23.19
N LEU A 334 10.93 -4.83 -23.40
CA LEU A 334 11.70 -4.79 -24.64
C LEU A 334 10.83 -5.26 -25.82
N ASN A 335 10.12 -6.38 -25.67
CA ASN A 335 9.25 -6.93 -26.71
C ASN A 335 8.04 -6.01 -26.98
N TYR A 336 7.47 -5.38 -25.95
CA TYR A 336 6.40 -4.39 -26.10
C TYR A 336 6.86 -3.20 -26.95
N TYR A 337 8.00 -2.58 -26.64
CA TYR A 337 8.46 -1.40 -27.38
C TYR A 337 9.12 -1.72 -28.73
N SER A 338 9.79 -2.86 -28.89
CA SER A 338 10.51 -3.22 -30.12
C SER A 338 9.63 -3.85 -31.22
N SER A 339 8.41 -4.29 -30.90
CA SER A 339 7.45 -4.87 -31.86
C SER A 339 6.75 -3.80 -32.73
N GLY A 340 7.53 -3.03 -33.48
CA GLY A 340 7.11 -2.05 -34.49
C GLY A 340 7.99 -2.14 -35.75
N LYS A 341 7.63 -1.41 -36.82
CA LYS A 341 8.40 -1.36 -38.08
C LYS A 341 9.40 -0.20 -38.15
N ASP A 342 9.63 0.48 -37.02
CA ASP A 342 10.12 1.86 -36.98
C ASP A 342 11.65 1.97 -36.98
N SER A 343 12.28 1.61 -38.10
CA SER A 343 13.68 1.90 -38.50
C SER A 343 14.82 1.22 -37.70
N ASN A 344 15.94 0.96 -38.36
CA ASN A 344 17.19 0.49 -37.71
C ASN A 344 17.95 1.61 -36.96
N GLY A 345 17.22 2.53 -36.33
CA GLY A 345 17.77 3.68 -35.62
C GLY A 345 18.36 3.34 -34.25
N LYS A 346 19.27 4.19 -33.76
CA LYS A 346 19.71 4.19 -32.35
C LYS A 346 18.58 4.60 -31.40
N VAL A 347 17.68 5.49 -31.86
CA VAL A 347 16.62 6.11 -31.06
C VAL A 347 15.28 5.92 -31.78
N MET A 348 14.34 5.25 -31.14
CA MET A 348 13.03 4.93 -31.70
C MET A 348 11.94 5.56 -30.83
N SER A 349 11.27 6.58 -31.35
CA SER A 349 10.08 7.18 -30.70
C SER A 349 8.84 6.44 -31.19
N THR A 350 8.25 5.60 -30.35
CA THR A 350 7.19 4.68 -30.76
C THR A 350 5.80 5.31 -30.69
N SER A 351 4.86 4.78 -31.48
CA SER A 351 3.43 5.08 -31.38
C SER A 351 2.74 4.40 -30.19
N LYS A 352 3.49 3.73 -29.29
CA LYS A 352 2.95 2.95 -28.18
C LYS A 352 2.80 3.80 -26.91
N PRO A 353 1.68 3.69 -26.17
CA PRO A 353 1.53 4.31 -24.87
C PRO A 353 2.58 3.82 -23.86
N PRO A 354 2.88 4.59 -22.81
CA PRO A 354 3.72 4.12 -21.71
C PRO A 354 3.02 3.00 -20.91
N ILE A 355 3.76 2.33 -20.02
CA ILE A 355 3.27 1.18 -19.26
C ILE A 355 3.11 1.58 -17.78
N TYR A 356 1.94 1.34 -17.18
CA TYR A 356 1.75 1.47 -15.73
C TYR A 356 2.49 0.33 -15.01
N LEU A 357 3.25 0.62 -13.94
CA LEU A 357 4.01 -0.37 -13.16
C LEU A 357 3.64 -0.28 -11.67
N GLN A 358 3.01 -1.33 -11.17
CA GLN A 358 2.68 -1.55 -9.76
C GLN A 358 3.76 -2.39 -9.06
N HIS A 359 3.99 -2.10 -7.78
CA HIS A 359 4.41 -3.10 -6.80
C HIS A 359 3.68 -2.85 -5.48
N GLN A 360 3.94 -3.65 -4.45
CA GLN A 360 3.36 -3.36 -3.13
C GLN A 360 3.79 -1.97 -2.63
N GLY A 361 2.79 -1.13 -2.33
CA GLY A 361 2.94 0.17 -1.70
C GLY A 361 3.30 1.38 -2.58
N HIS A 362 3.60 1.21 -3.87
CA HIS A 362 3.81 2.34 -4.80
C HIS A 362 3.63 1.90 -6.26
N SER A 363 3.31 2.86 -7.12
CA SER A 363 3.31 2.65 -8.58
C SER A 363 4.05 3.76 -9.31
N ARG A 364 4.49 3.44 -10.53
CA ARG A 364 5.33 4.27 -11.41
C ARG A 364 4.91 4.06 -12.88
N THR A 365 5.47 4.82 -13.81
CA THR A 365 5.18 4.68 -15.25
C THR A 365 6.47 4.45 -16.04
N ILE A 366 6.54 3.36 -16.82
CA ILE A 366 7.66 3.06 -17.71
C ILE A 366 7.42 3.75 -19.06
N VAL A 367 8.27 4.72 -19.40
CA VAL A 367 8.19 5.55 -20.63
C VAL A 367 9.19 5.15 -21.70
N GLY A 368 9.98 4.09 -21.48
CA GLY A 368 10.93 3.57 -22.46
C GLY A 368 11.90 2.55 -21.88
N ILE A 369 12.79 2.05 -22.74
CA ILE A 369 13.82 1.06 -22.40
C ILE A 369 15.09 1.25 -23.24
N GLU A 370 16.25 1.12 -22.61
CA GLU A 370 17.57 1.09 -23.24
C GLU A 370 18.04 -0.35 -23.46
N GLU A 371 18.57 -0.68 -24.64
CA GLU A 371 19.51 -1.79 -24.83
C GLU A 371 20.93 -1.22 -24.96
N ARG A 372 21.83 -1.66 -24.08
CA ARG A 372 23.24 -1.26 -24.08
C ARG A 372 24.06 -2.16 -25.01
N LYS A 373 25.24 -1.71 -25.43
CA LYS A 373 26.15 -2.48 -26.30
C LYS A 373 26.56 -3.84 -25.72
N ASN A 374 26.56 -3.99 -24.40
CA ASN A 374 26.78 -5.25 -23.69
C ASN A 374 25.48 -6.09 -23.50
N LYS A 375 24.41 -5.81 -24.26
CA LYS A 375 23.06 -6.39 -24.16
C LYS A 375 22.32 -6.17 -22.83
N SER A 376 22.89 -5.43 -21.87
CA SER A 376 22.16 -5.13 -20.62
C SER A 376 21.03 -4.13 -20.86
N LEU A 377 19.88 -4.39 -20.22
CA LEU A 377 18.66 -3.59 -20.35
C LEU A 377 18.52 -2.58 -19.20
N CYS A 378 17.92 -1.42 -19.47
CA CYS A 378 17.64 -0.39 -18.46
C CYS A 378 16.28 0.25 -18.74
N LEU A 379 15.36 0.24 -17.78
CA LEU A 379 14.05 0.88 -17.92
C LEU A 379 14.15 2.39 -17.68
N LEU A 380 13.36 3.17 -18.40
CA LEU A 380 13.15 4.61 -18.16
C LEU A 380 11.81 4.79 -17.46
N ILE A 381 11.84 5.15 -16.17
CA ILE A 381 10.68 5.10 -15.28
C ILE A 381 10.42 6.47 -14.64
N PHE A 382 9.28 7.06 -14.99
CA PHE A 382 8.71 8.22 -14.32
C PHE A 382 8.10 7.82 -12.97
N ASP A 383 8.27 8.68 -11.96
CA ASP A 383 7.76 8.47 -10.60
C ASP A 383 6.93 9.70 -10.18
N PRO A 384 5.67 9.54 -9.75
CA PRO A 384 4.84 10.67 -9.31
C PRO A 384 5.26 11.22 -7.94
N GLY A 385 6.23 10.59 -7.25
CA GLY A 385 6.93 11.17 -6.10
C GLY A 385 8.03 12.17 -6.47
N CYS A 386 8.49 12.20 -7.73
CA CYS A 386 9.46 13.18 -8.21
C CYS A 386 8.78 14.55 -8.37
N PRO A 387 9.25 15.65 -7.75
CA PRO A 387 8.61 16.95 -7.85
C PRO A 387 8.96 17.66 -9.17
N SER A 388 8.14 18.63 -9.59
CA SER A 388 8.35 19.37 -10.85
C SER A 388 9.73 20.01 -10.95
N GLU A 389 10.30 20.51 -9.86
CA GLU A 389 11.61 21.16 -9.82
C GLU A 389 12.75 20.25 -10.29
N GLU A 390 12.66 18.94 -10.03
CA GLU A 390 13.64 17.96 -10.50
C GLU A 390 13.42 17.61 -11.98
N MET A 391 12.16 17.44 -12.40
CA MET A 391 11.82 17.15 -13.80
C MET A 391 12.17 18.33 -14.73
N GLN A 392 12.04 19.57 -14.24
CA GLN A 392 12.42 20.80 -14.93
C GLN A 392 13.94 20.97 -15.09
N LYS A 393 14.78 20.25 -14.32
CA LYS A 393 16.23 20.21 -14.60
C LYS A 393 16.53 19.48 -15.90
N LEU A 394 15.80 18.39 -16.18
CA LEU A 394 15.97 17.60 -17.41
C LEU A 394 15.75 18.44 -18.66
N LEU A 395 14.73 19.30 -18.66
CA LEU A 395 14.41 20.20 -19.76
C LEU A 395 15.48 21.29 -20.01
N LYS A 396 16.32 21.59 -19.00
CA LYS A 396 17.46 22.51 -19.12
C LYS A 396 18.74 21.81 -19.59
N GLY A 397 18.79 20.49 -19.53
CA GLY A 397 19.94 19.66 -19.91
C GLY A 397 19.94 18.32 -19.18
N ILE A 398 20.10 17.23 -19.93
CA ILE A 398 20.21 15.88 -19.37
C ILE A 398 21.69 15.56 -19.15
N ASP A 399 22.14 15.61 -17.91
CA ASP A 399 23.45 15.13 -17.48
C ASP A 399 23.40 13.68 -16.94
N GLY A 400 24.57 13.08 -16.77
CA GLY A 400 24.71 11.70 -16.27
C GLY A 400 24.27 11.46 -14.82
N ASN A 401 23.95 12.50 -14.05
CA ASN A 401 23.38 12.41 -12.69
C ASN A 401 21.85 12.53 -12.71
N ASN A 402 21.30 13.55 -13.36
CA ASN A 402 19.85 13.75 -13.46
C ASN A 402 19.18 12.58 -14.19
N LEU A 403 19.88 12.00 -15.18
CA LEU A 403 19.48 10.79 -15.90
C LEU A 403 19.39 9.52 -15.01
N LYS A 404 20.00 9.52 -13.80
CA LYS A 404 19.81 8.44 -12.80
C LYS A 404 18.46 8.52 -12.10
N LEU A 405 17.78 9.67 -12.10
CA LEU A 405 16.49 9.84 -11.43
C LEU A 405 15.43 8.88 -11.96
N PHE A 406 15.43 8.57 -13.26
CA PHE A 406 14.46 7.69 -13.91
C PHE A 406 15.05 6.43 -14.57
N ARG A 407 16.37 6.36 -14.86
CA ARG A 407 17.01 5.08 -15.26
C ARG A 407 16.90 4.04 -14.14
N ARG A 408 16.46 2.82 -14.47
CA ARG A 408 16.39 1.68 -13.55
C ARG A 408 16.96 0.41 -14.20
N LEU A 409 18.11 -0.02 -13.71
CA LEU A 409 18.72 -1.31 -14.02
C LEU A 409 18.00 -2.46 -13.26
N PRO A 410 18.15 -3.74 -13.66
CA PRO A 410 17.50 -4.87 -12.98
C PRO A 410 17.76 -4.93 -11.48
N GLY A 411 18.97 -4.57 -11.03
CA GLY A 411 19.31 -4.50 -9.59
C GLY A 411 18.51 -3.47 -8.78
N GLY A 412 17.82 -2.54 -9.44
CA GLY A 412 16.93 -1.54 -8.82
C GLY A 412 15.44 -1.92 -8.82
N LEU A 413 15.06 -3.08 -9.37
CA LEU A 413 13.71 -3.64 -9.31
C LEU A 413 13.75 -5.00 -8.60
N LYS A 414 13.56 -4.97 -7.27
CA LYS A 414 13.66 -6.14 -6.38
C LYS A 414 12.48 -6.35 -5.42
N HIS A 415 11.34 -5.72 -5.66
CA HIS A 415 10.12 -6.11 -4.95
C HIS A 415 9.74 -7.55 -5.33
N LYS A 416 9.08 -8.29 -4.42
CA LYS A 416 8.70 -9.70 -4.66
C LYS A 416 7.86 -9.85 -5.93
N GLN A 417 6.89 -8.96 -6.10
CA GLN A 417 5.91 -8.96 -7.19
C GLN A 417 5.88 -7.60 -7.88
N TYR A 418 5.70 -7.61 -9.19
CA TYR A 418 5.33 -6.45 -10.00
C TYR A 418 4.13 -6.78 -10.87
N GLN A 419 3.21 -5.84 -11.04
CA GLN A 419 2.15 -5.93 -12.06
C GLN A 419 2.32 -4.77 -13.03
N ILE A 420 2.07 -5.01 -14.32
CA ILE A 420 2.03 -3.94 -15.32
C ILE A 420 0.67 -3.86 -15.98
N VAL A 421 0.28 -2.65 -16.41
CA VAL A 421 -0.86 -2.43 -17.31
C VAL A 421 -0.37 -1.73 -18.58
N SER A 422 -0.58 -2.37 -19.72
CA SER A 422 -0.28 -1.84 -21.06
C SER A 422 -1.59 -1.50 -21.80
N VAL A 423 -1.52 -0.60 -22.77
CA VAL A 423 -2.65 -0.26 -23.67
C VAL A 423 -2.25 -0.58 -25.10
N GLU A 424 -3.11 -1.31 -25.80
CA GLU A 424 -2.83 -1.99 -27.06
C GLU A 424 -3.69 -1.48 -28.23
N GLY A 425 -4.80 -0.79 -27.93
CA GLY A 425 -5.75 -0.31 -28.93
C GLY A 425 -7.08 0.14 -28.32
N VAL A 426 -8.13 0.13 -29.14
CA VAL A 426 -9.52 0.46 -28.74
C VAL A 426 -10.37 -0.81 -28.82
N LEU A 427 -11.35 -0.94 -27.93
CA LEU A 427 -12.31 -2.03 -27.88
C LEU A 427 -13.57 -1.71 -28.69
N THR A 428 -14.16 -2.72 -29.33
CA THR A 428 -15.58 -2.65 -29.71
C THR A 428 -16.48 -2.68 -28.45
N GLU A 429 -17.79 -2.41 -28.59
CA GLU A 429 -18.70 -2.51 -27.44
C GLU A 429 -18.86 -3.99 -27.00
N GLU A 430 -18.82 -4.91 -27.96
CA GLU A 430 -18.85 -6.36 -27.73
C GLU A 430 -17.60 -6.83 -26.97
N GLU A 431 -16.41 -6.38 -27.38
CA GLU A 431 -15.17 -6.66 -26.63
C GLU A 431 -15.20 -6.05 -25.22
N LYS A 432 -15.78 -4.85 -25.04
CA LYS A 432 -15.97 -4.23 -23.72
C LYS A 432 -16.91 -5.08 -22.84
N VAL A 433 -18.05 -5.51 -23.37
CA VAL A 433 -19.02 -6.36 -22.64
C VAL A 433 -18.40 -7.72 -22.28
N ALA A 434 -17.66 -8.35 -23.19
CA ALA A 434 -16.96 -9.60 -22.92
C ALA A 434 -15.90 -9.44 -21.81
N ARG A 435 -15.13 -8.34 -21.81
CA ARG A 435 -14.16 -8.04 -20.75
C ARG A 435 -14.82 -7.71 -19.41
N ARG A 436 -16.01 -7.10 -19.41
CA ARG A 436 -16.83 -6.87 -18.20
C ARG A 436 -17.28 -8.19 -17.59
N GLN A 437 -17.75 -9.13 -18.41
CA GLN A 437 -18.09 -10.50 -17.99
C GLN A 437 -16.86 -11.26 -17.46
N ALA A 438 -15.71 -11.16 -18.14
CA ALA A 438 -14.46 -11.75 -17.64
C ALA A 438 -14.05 -11.16 -16.27
N SER A 439 -14.25 -9.86 -16.05
CA SER A 439 -13.92 -9.21 -14.76
C SER A 439 -14.79 -9.62 -13.56
N GLN A 440 -15.84 -10.45 -13.74
CA GLN A 440 -16.53 -11.06 -12.60
C GLN A 440 -15.61 -12.03 -11.83
N PHE A 441 -14.68 -12.68 -12.54
CA PHE A 441 -13.66 -13.57 -11.98
C PHE A 441 -12.29 -13.05 -12.38
N PHE A 442 -11.88 -11.97 -11.71
CA PHE A 442 -10.74 -11.16 -12.13
C PHE A 442 -9.44 -11.97 -12.16
N THR A 443 -8.82 -12.03 -13.34
CA THR A 443 -7.58 -12.78 -13.59
C THR A 443 -6.63 -11.96 -14.48
N ALA A 444 -5.33 -12.26 -14.37
CA ALA A 444 -4.26 -11.62 -15.13
C ALA A 444 -3.29 -12.69 -15.65
N GLN A 445 -2.58 -12.42 -16.76
CA GLN A 445 -1.53 -13.31 -17.21
C GLN A 445 -0.38 -13.30 -16.20
N LYS A 446 0.04 -14.46 -15.72
CA LYS A 446 1.20 -14.60 -14.82
C LYS A 446 2.48 -14.88 -15.60
N ILE A 447 3.60 -14.39 -15.07
CA ILE A 447 4.96 -14.71 -15.51
C ILE A 447 5.86 -14.86 -14.27
N PRO A 448 6.58 -15.97 -14.07
CA PRO A 448 6.52 -17.21 -14.84
C PRO A 448 5.16 -17.91 -14.70
#